data_AF-A0A0F9JX88-F1
#
_entry.id   AF-A0A0F9JX88-F1
#
_cell.length_a   1.000
_cell.length_b   1.000
_cell.length_c   1.000
_cell.angle_alpha   90.00
_cell.angle_beta   90.00
_cell.angle_gamma   90.00
#
_symmetry.space_group_name_H-M   'P 1'
#
loop_
_entity.id
_entity.type
_entity.pdbx_description
1 polymer ?
#
loop_
_entity_poly.entity_id
_entity_poly.type
_entity_poly.pdbx_seq_one_letter_code
_entity_poly.pdbx_strand_id
1 'polypeptide(L)'
;MRGLSGTLTSNQKLGGIGISKIVLTKSGENTLTYGGDTTNRIVDIKHDEQEWSQTAVVVIENRGGELTNLDLWGYKGIISNGFNDPAQGDEYSPTAPLYVIRQKGLTK
;
A
#
# COMPACT_ATOMS: atom_id res chain seq x y z
N MET A 1 4.34 16.91 -10.10
CA MET A 1 3.97 16.59 -8.70
C MET A 1 2.48 16.89 -8.56
N ARG A 2 1.62 15.90 -8.30
CA ARG A 2 0.20 16.17 -7.99
C ARG A 2 0.19 16.84 -6.62
N GLY A 3 -0.47 17.99 -6.48
CA GLY A 3 -0.58 18.68 -5.20
C GLY A 3 -1.27 17.80 -4.16
N LEU A 4 -0.74 17.77 -2.94
CA LEU A 4 -1.43 17.19 -1.80
C LEU A 4 -2.62 18.09 -1.44
N SER A 5 -3.69 17.53 -0.88
CA SER A 5 -4.74 18.32 -0.25
C SER A 5 -4.16 19.16 0.89
N GLY A 6 -4.80 20.29 1.20
CA GLY A 6 -4.43 21.12 2.35
C GLY A 6 -4.51 20.35 3.67
N THR A 7 -5.47 19.42 3.77
CA THR A 7 -5.68 18.50 4.89
C THR A 7 -4.50 17.54 5.06
N LEU A 8 -4.14 16.77 4.03
CA LEU A 8 -2.99 15.85 4.06
C LEU A 8 -1.67 16.57 4.38
N THR A 9 -1.47 17.76 3.82
CA THR A 9 -0.29 18.59 4.13
C THR A 9 -0.24 19.00 5.60
N SER A 10 -1.39 19.31 6.20
CA SER A 10 -1.48 19.70 7.61
C SER A 10 -1.25 18.50 8.53
N ASN A 11 -1.85 17.35 8.21
CA ASN A 11 -1.70 16.13 8.99
C ASN A 11 -0.26 15.57 8.93
N GLN A 12 0.42 15.72 7.79
CA GLN A 12 1.85 15.44 7.65
C GLN A 12 2.73 16.29 8.59
N LYS A 13 2.36 17.55 8.82
CA LYS A 13 3.11 18.45 9.72
C LYS A 13 2.82 18.19 11.20
N LEU A 14 1.58 17.82 11.52
CA LEU A 14 1.12 17.62 12.90
C LEU A 14 1.39 16.22 13.43
N GLY A 15 1.69 15.25 12.56
CA GLY A 15 1.99 13.88 12.96
C GLY A 15 0.74 13.09 13.34
N GLY A 16 -0.29 13.11 12.49
CA GLY A 16 -1.49 12.29 12.67
C GLY A 16 -1.19 10.77 12.64
N ILE A 17 -2.22 9.94 12.81
CA ILE A 17 -2.05 8.48 12.68
C ILE A 17 -1.75 8.15 11.21
N GLY A 18 -0.54 7.65 10.97
CA GLY A 18 -0.11 7.23 9.64
C GLY A 18 -0.88 6.00 9.18
N ILE A 19 -1.36 6.04 7.94
CA ILE A 19 -2.05 4.94 7.28
C ILE A 19 -1.38 4.63 5.95
N SER A 20 -1.49 3.38 5.52
CA SER A 20 -0.95 2.94 4.24
C SER A 20 -1.94 2.06 3.48
N LYS A 21 -1.83 2.09 2.16
CA LYS A 21 -2.65 1.31 1.22
C LYS A 21 -1.77 0.78 0.09
N ILE A 22 -2.09 -0.40 -0.41
CA ILE A 22 -1.55 -0.96 -1.65
C ILE A 22 -2.68 -1.36 -2.59
N VAL A 23 -2.56 -0.94 -3.85
CA VAL A 23 -3.43 -1.38 -4.94
C VAL A 23 -2.59 -2.19 -5.93
N LEU A 24 -2.98 -3.44 -6.16
CA LEU A 24 -2.34 -4.35 -7.10
C LEU A 24 -3.22 -4.50 -8.33
N THR A 25 -2.65 -4.26 -9.51
CA THR A 25 -3.34 -4.36 -10.80
C THR A 25 -2.55 -5.21 -11.79
N LYS A 26 -3.23 -6.06 -12.54
CA LYS A 26 -2.67 -6.82 -13.66
C LYS A 26 -3.73 -6.94 -14.74
N SER A 27 -3.35 -6.80 -16.00
CA SER A 27 -4.30 -6.86 -17.12
C SER A 27 -4.96 -8.24 -17.15
N GLY A 28 -6.29 -8.27 -17.30
CA GLY A 28 -7.08 -9.51 -17.30
C GLY A 28 -7.38 -10.10 -15.91
N GLU A 29 -6.87 -9.48 -14.84
CA GLU A 29 -7.07 -9.93 -13.47
C GLU A 29 -7.88 -8.93 -12.65
N ASN A 30 -8.42 -9.38 -11.52
CA ASN A 30 -9.10 -8.50 -10.58
C ASN A 30 -8.12 -7.53 -9.90
N THR A 31 -8.57 -6.30 -9.65
CA THR A 31 -7.81 -5.35 -8.84
C THR A 31 -7.91 -5.74 -7.37
N LEU A 32 -6.76 -5.87 -6.71
CA LEU A 32 -6.69 -6.15 -5.28
C LEU A 32 -6.34 -4.87 -4.55
N THR A 33 -7.10 -4.54 -3.51
CA THR A 33 -6.83 -3.37 -2.67
C THR A 33 -6.75 -3.81 -1.23
N TYR A 34 -5.63 -3.46 -0.60
CA TYR A 34 -5.41 -3.68 0.83
C TYR A 34 -5.02 -2.35 1.46
N GLY A 35 -5.58 -2.05 2.62
CA GLY A 35 -5.27 -0.87 3.41
C GLY A 35 -5.16 -1.21 4.89
N GLY A 36 -4.44 -0.36 5.62
CA GLY A 36 -4.46 -0.34 7.09
C GLY A 36 -5.82 0.09 7.66
N ASP A 37 -6.64 0.76 6.85
CA ASP A 37 -7.99 1.23 7.17
C ASP A 37 -9.10 0.24 6.78
N THR A 38 -9.20 -0.04 5.48
CA THR A 38 -10.34 -0.61 4.78
C THR A 38 -10.40 -2.12 4.93
N THR A 39 -9.25 -2.78 4.79
CA THR A 39 -9.12 -4.22 5.01
C THR A 39 -8.52 -4.55 6.36
N ASN A 40 -7.76 -3.62 6.95
CA ASN A 40 -6.89 -3.83 8.10
C ASN A 40 -6.00 -5.09 7.95
N ARG A 41 -5.47 -5.29 6.73
CA ARG A 41 -4.65 -6.48 6.37
C ARG A 41 -3.19 -6.13 6.13
N ILE A 42 -2.82 -4.85 6.05
CA ILE A 42 -1.41 -4.47 5.94
C ILE A 42 -0.80 -4.53 7.35
N VAL A 43 0.16 -5.44 7.53
CA VAL A 43 0.89 -5.61 8.80
C VAL A 43 2.11 -4.70 8.82
N ASP A 44 2.81 -4.62 7.70
CA ASP A 44 4.04 -3.84 7.58
C ASP A 44 4.28 -3.44 6.12
N ILE A 45 4.90 -2.27 5.94
CA ILE A 45 5.40 -1.79 4.66
C ILE A 45 6.81 -1.25 4.88
N LYS A 46 7.78 -1.88 4.24
CA LYS A 46 9.11 -1.31 4.07
C LYS A 46 9.22 -0.78 2.65
N HIS A 47 9.46 0.51 2.49
CA HIS A 47 9.70 1.13 1.19
C HIS A 47 11.04 1.87 1.23
N ASP A 48 12.02 1.32 0.51
CA ASP A 48 13.35 1.90 0.37
C ASP A 48 13.42 2.62 -1.00
N GLU A 49 13.39 3.96 -0.97
CA GLU A 49 13.56 4.82 -2.14
C GLU A 49 15.01 5.36 -2.18
N GLN A 50 15.75 5.03 -3.22
CA GLN A 50 17.09 5.54 -3.51
C GLN A 50 17.11 6.23 -4.89
N GLU A 51 18.17 6.99 -5.16
CA GLU A 51 18.31 7.75 -6.41
C GLU A 51 18.19 6.89 -7.68
N TRP A 52 18.65 5.63 -7.62
CA TRP A 52 18.68 4.71 -8.76
C TRP A 52 17.95 3.38 -8.51
N SER A 53 17.27 3.24 -7.36
CA SER A 53 16.60 1.99 -6.98
C SER A 53 15.40 2.28 -6.11
N GLN A 54 14.28 1.60 -6.38
CA GLN A 54 13.11 1.64 -5.52
C GLN A 54 12.65 0.21 -5.26
N THR A 55 12.61 -0.16 -3.99
CA THR A 55 12.19 -1.50 -3.58
C THR A 55 11.21 -1.41 -2.43
N ALA A 56 10.15 -2.19 -2.50
CA ALA A 56 9.17 -2.29 -1.43
C ALA A 56 8.92 -3.74 -1.04
N VAL A 57 8.75 -3.96 0.26
CA VAL A 57 8.26 -5.21 0.83
C VAL A 57 6.99 -4.87 1.61
N VAL A 58 5.89 -5.52 1.23
CA VAL A 58 4.59 -5.36 1.90
C VAL A 58 4.20 -6.69 2.51
N VAL A 59 3.91 -6.67 3.82
CA VAL A 59 3.43 -7.83 4.56
C VAL A 59 1.91 -7.70 4.68
N ILE A 60 1.22 -8.64 4.04
CA ILE A 60 -0.25 -8.69 4.03
C ILE A 60 -0.70 -9.92 4.82
N GLU A 61 -1.61 -9.69 5.75
CA GLU A 61 -2.24 -10.74 6.50
C GLU A 61 -3.26 -11.50 5.66
N ASN A 62 -3.12 -12.83 5.63
CA ASN A 62 -3.94 -13.73 4.81
C ASN A 62 -4.97 -14.51 5.65
N ARG A 63 -5.73 -13.84 6.54
CA ARG A 63 -6.72 -14.51 7.43
C ARG A 63 -7.80 -15.26 6.66
N GLY A 64 -8.19 -14.78 5.47
CA GLY A 64 -9.22 -15.42 4.64
C GLY A 64 -8.68 -16.42 3.62
N GLY A 65 -7.36 -16.63 3.57
CA GLY A 65 -6.71 -17.58 2.66
C GLY A 65 -6.72 -17.17 1.19
N GLU A 66 -7.22 -15.99 0.83
CA GLU A 66 -7.40 -15.56 -0.55
C GLU A 66 -6.05 -15.38 -1.30
N LEU A 67 -4.96 -15.13 -0.56
CA LEU A 67 -3.61 -14.98 -1.13
C LEU A 67 -2.87 -16.30 -1.30
N THR A 68 -3.40 -17.43 -0.79
CA THR A 68 -2.68 -18.72 -0.77
C THR A 68 -2.49 -19.30 -2.17
N ASN A 69 -3.51 -19.16 -3.03
CA ASN A 69 -3.51 -19.71 -4.39
C ASN A 69 -3.30 -18.64 -5.47
N LEU A 70 -3.05 -17.39 -5.06
CA LEU A 70 -2.89 -16.28 -5.99
C LEU A 70 -1.41 -16.03 -6.24
N ASP A 71 -1.01 -16.13 -7.50
CA ASP A 71 0.31 -15.70 -7.95
C ASP A 71 0.30 -14.19 -8.21
N LEU A 72 0.90 -13.45 -7.30
CA LEU A 72 1.02 -12.00 -7.41
C LEU A 72 2.15 -11.56 -8.36
N TRP A 73 2.92 -12.49 -8.94
CA TRP A 73 4.02 -12.12 -9.83
C TRP A 73 3.54 -11.34 -11.06
N GLY A 74 4.24 -10.24 -11.35
CA GLY A 74 3.93 -9.34 -12.46
C GLY A 74 2.76 -8.39 -12.23
N TYR A 75 2.11 -8.40 -11.05
CA TYR A 75 1.19 -7.33 -10.69
C TYR A 75 1.93 -6.00 -10.53
N LYS A 76 1.32 -4.92 -11.02
CA LYS A 76 1.75 -3.54 -10.76
C LYS A 76 1.13 -3.08 -9.45
N GLY A 77 1.97 -2.82 -8.45
CA GLY A 77 1.61 -2.29 -7.15
C GLY A 77 1.80 -0.79 -7.06
N ILE A 78 0.78 -0.08 -6.55
CA ILE A 78 0.87 1.32 -6.16
C ILE A 78 0.69 1.36 -4.64
N ILE A 79 1.75 1.72 -3.93
CA ILE A 79 1.70 1.99 -2.50
C ILE A 79 1.24 3.44 -2.32
N SER A 80 0.45 3.70 -1.29
CA SER A 80 0.04 5.05 -0.92
C SER A 80 0.18 5.22 0.58
N ASN A 81 0.83 6.31 0.98
CA ASN A 81 0.99 6.67 2.38
C ASN A 81 0.13 7.89 2.68
N GLY A 82 -0.42 7.93 3.87
CA GLY A 82 -1.50 8.84 4.20
C GLY A 82 -1.64 9.08 5.68
N PHE A 83 -2.68 9.84 6.01
CA PHE A 83 -3.10 10.09 7.39
C PHE A 83 -4.62 9.92 7.49
N ASN A 84 -5.06 9.33 8.60
CA ASN A 84 -6.48 9.34 8.94
C ASN A 84 -6.83 10.70 9.55
N ASP A 85 -7.77 11.41 8.94
CA ASP A 85 -8.38 12.62 9.51
C ASP A 85 -9.72 12.25 10.16
N PRO A 86 -9.92 12.47 11.47
CA PRO A 86 -11.17 12.12 12.15
C PRO A 86 -12.42 12.82 11.59
N ALA A 87 -12.27 13.95 10.89
CA ALA A 87 -13.37 14.73 10.33
C ALA A 87 -13.54 14.55 8.81
N GLN A 88 -12.46 14.25 8.08
CA GLN A 88 -12.46 14.15 6.61
C GLN A 88 -12.22 12.73 6.07
N GLY A 89 -11.85 11.78 6.94
CA GLY A 89 -11.55 10.40 6.58
C GLY A 89 -10.10 10.18 6.14
N ASP A 90 -9.87 9.06 5.47
CA ASP A 90 -8.53 8.63 5.05
C ASP A 90 -8.05 9.36 3.80
N GLU A 91 -6.94 10.08 3.91
CA GLU A 91 -6.30 10.75 2.79
C GLU A 91 -4.95 10.13 2.45
N TYR A 92 -4.70 9.94 1.15
CA TYR A 92 -3.56 9.17 0.64
C TYR A 92 -2.78 9.92 -0.43
N SER A 93 -1.45 9.81 -0.37
CA SER A 93 -0.54 10.17 -1.46
C SER A 93 0.06 8.91 -2.08
N PRO A 94 -0.17 8.64 -3.38
CA PRO A 94 0.44 7.51 -4.05
C PRO A 94 1.94 7.73 -4.27
N THR A 95 2.72 6.67 -4.15
CA THR A 95 4.14 6.61 -4.53
C THR A 95 4.29 6.15 -5.98
N ALA A 96 5.52 6.09 -6.47
CA ALA A 96 5.80 5.53 -7.79
C ALA A 96 5.32 4.06 -7.88
N PRO A 97 4.80 3.62 -9.04
CA PRO A 97 4.38 2.23 -9.23
C PRO A 97 5.59 1.29 -9.27
N LEU A 98 5.47 0.14 -8.62
CA LEU A 98 6.46 -0.94 -8.64
C LEU A 98 5.82 -2.23 -9.17
N TYR A 99 6.63 -3.19 -9.61
CA TYR A 99 6.16 -4.50 -10.02
C TYR A 99 6.50 -5.55 -8.96
N VAL A 100 5.55 -6.47 -8.72
CA VAL A 100 5.77 -7.60 -7.83
C VAL A 100 6.69 -8.60 -8.51
N ILE A 101 7.91 -8.72 -8.00
CA ILE A 101 8.93 -9.64 -8.51
C ILE A 101 9.04 -10.93 -7.71
N ARG A 102 8.48 -10.95 -6.49
CA ARG A 102 8.55 -12.11 -5.60
C ARG A 102 7.41 -12.06 -4.58
N GLN A 103 6.82 -13.23 -4.31
CA GLN A 103 5.92 -13.48 -3.19
C GLN A 103 6.54 -14.55 -2.30
N LYS A 104 6.43 -14.40 -0.98
CA LYS A 104 6.86 -15.41 0.00
C LYS A 104 5.70 -15.69 0.95
N GLY A 105 5.13 -16.89 0.85
CA GLY A 105 4.20 -17.39 1.88
C GLY A 105 4.99 -17.82 3.12
N LEU A 106 4.54 -17.41 4.30
CA LEU A 106 4.89 -18.09 5.55
C LEU A 106 3.87 -19.22 5.73
N THR A 107 4.24 -20.43 5.35
CA THR A 107 3.60 -21.64 5.87
C THR A 107 4.00 -21.76 7.33
N LYS A 108 3.00 -21.80 8.23
CA LYS A 108 3.23 -22.24 9.62
C LYS A 108 3.50 -23.73 9.65
#